data_AF-A0A1Y1MAB2-F1
#
_entry.id   AF-A0A1Y1MAB2-F1
#
_cell.length_a   1.000
_cell.length_b   1.000
_cell.length_c   1.000
_cell.angle_alpha   90.00
_cell.angle_beta   90.00
_cell.angle_gamma   90.00
#
_symmetry.space_group_name_H-M   'P 1'
#
loop_
_entity.id
_entity.type
_entity.pdbx_description
1 polymer ?
#
loop_
_entity_poly.entity_id
_entity_poly.type
_entity_poly.pdbx_seq_one_letter_code
_entity_poly.pdbx_strand_id
1 'polypeptide(L)'
;MQTVHQDHCKKLRDDLSTQETIKLIQEDCTSICDDSYQEFEDRQTLPPFYDEEKFKKGQEFYHKHVLAMFVAKLFGLLTVISTPTILKILTFTNMSSTPLTAYKRYLATVYHMCVWYDNDFKPGSKLWDSINKVKMMHCSASRRHCVAGGQRILQRDMGITQFGFMGFAILTPEKVGIHNATREELESFIHLWRVIGYIMGADDKYVSI
;
A
#
# COMPACT_ATOMS: atom_id res chain seq x y z
N MET A 1 15.36 -26.73 2.37
CA MET A 1 15.34 -25.25 2.54
C MET A 1 14.12 -24.63 1.83
N GLN A 2 13.80 -25.03 0.59
CA GLN A 2 12.53 -24.66 -0.07
C GLN A 2 11.26 -25.04 0.72
N THR A 3 11.24 -26.22 1.36
CA THR A 3 10.08 -26.72 2.11
C THR A 3 9.68 -25.84 3.30
N VAL A 4 10.65 -25.31 4.06
CA VAL A 4 10.39 -24.49 5.26
C VAL A 4 9.85 -23.11 4.90
N HIS A 5 10.37 -22.52 3.81
CA HIS A 5 9.91 -21.22 3.32
C HIS A 5 8.50 -21.34 2.70
N GLN A 6 8.24 -22.42 1.97
CA GLN A 6 6.94 -22.68 1.33
C GLN A 6 5.84 -22.97 2.37
N ASP A 7 6.15 -23.70 3.43
CA ASP A 7 5.27 -23.91 4.58
C ASP A 7 5.01 -22.62 5.36
N HIS A 8 5.92 -21.65 5.31
CA HIS A 8 5.76 -20.37 6.03
C HIS A 8 4.91 -19.34 5.28
N CYS A 9 5.11 -19.17 3.96
CA CYS A 9 4.16 -18.40 3.13
C CYS A 9 2.75 -19.01 3.18
N LYS A 10 2.66 -20.33 3.37
CA LYS A 10 1.40 -21.02 3.64
C LYS A 10 0.87 -20.65 5.03
N LYS A 11 1.70 -20.65 6.08
CA LYS A 11 1.30 -20.26 7.44
C LYS A 11 0.89 -18.80 7.61
N LEU A 12 1.53 -17.85 6.91
CA LEU A 12 1.10 -16.45 6.84
C LEU A 12 -0.25 -16.31 6.09
N ARG A 13 -0.45 -17.09 5.02
CA ARG A 13 -1.73 -17.15 4.30
C ARG A 13 -2.85 -17.81 5.10
N ASP A 14 -2.47 -18.74 5.98
CA ASP A 14 -3.37 -19.48 6.86
C ASP A 14 -3.57 -18.77 8.21
N ASP A 15 -2.95 -17.60 8.44
CA ASP A 15 -3.21 -16.79 9.62
C ASP A 15 -4.64 -16.25 9.54
N LEU A 16 -5.39 -16.44 10.62
CA LEU A 16 -6.80 -16.07 10.73
C LEU A 16 -6.99 -14.56 10.50
N SER A 17 -6.06 -13.73 10.99
CA SER A 17 -6.10 -12.28 10.78
C SER A 17 -5.94 -11.92 9.30
N THR A 18 -5.04 -12.59 8.59
CA THR A 18 -4.82 -12.37 7.16
C THR A 18 -6.05 -12.78 6.34
N GLN A 19 -6.69 -13.90 6.69
CA GLN A 19 -7.90 -14.38 6.03
C GLN A 19 -9.09 -13.45 6.26
N GLU A 20 -9.25 -12.92 7.48
CA GLU A 20 -10.28 -11.95 7.82
C GLU A 20 -10.09 -10.63 7.06
N THR A 21 -8.86 -10.12 6.96
CA THR A 21 -8.55 -8.91 6.19
C THR A 21 -8.81 -9.10 4.69
N ILE A 22 -8.42 -10.25 4.11
CA ILE A 22 -8.70 -10.57 2.70
C ILE A 22 -10.21 -10.65 2.45
N LYS A 23 -10.94 -11.34 3.34
CA LYS A 23 -12.39 -11.46 3.25
C LYS A 23 -13.06 -10.09 3.35
N LEU A 24 -12.62 -9.25 4.29
CA LEU A 24 -13.12 -7.89 4.44
C LEU A 24 -12.90 -7.05 3.18
N ILE A 25 -11.71 -7.12 2.57
CA ILE A 25 -11.40 -6.41 1.31
C ILE A 25 -12.28 -6.90 0.16
N GLN A 26 -12.63 -8.19 0.14
CA GLN A 26 -13.47 -8.79 -0.91
C GLN A 26 -14.95 -8.44 -0.75
N GLU A 27 -15.44 -8.36 0.50
CA GLU A 27 -16.88 -8.24 0.79
C GLU A 27 -17.33 -6.80 1.01
N ASP A 28 -16.50 -5.94 1.61
CA ASP A 28 -16.89 -4.56 1.88
C ASP A 28 -16.95 -3.74 0.59
N CYS A 29 -18.12 -3.18 0.31
CA CYS A 29 -18.36 -2.33 -0.86
C CYS A 29 -18.83 -0.93 -0.53
N THR A 30 -18.80 -0.53 0.74
CA THR A 30 -19.52 0.67 1.20
C THR A 30 -18.69 1.62 2.05
N SER A 31 -17.67 1.15 2.76
CA SER A 31 -16.88 2.05 3.63
C SER A 31 -16.05 3.03 2.81
N ILE A 32 -16.33 4.31 2.97
CA ILE A 32 -15.63 5.41 2.32
C ILE A 32 -14.29 5.63 3.04
N CYS A 33 -13.23 5.88 2.27
CA CYS A 33 -11.90 6.09 2.84
C CYS A 33 -11.70 7.51 3.39
N ASP A 34 -12.44 8.50 2.89
CA ASP A 34 -12.19 9.92 3.14
C ASP A 34 -13.41 10.66 3.73
N ASP A 35 -13.97 10.12 4.83
CA ASP A 35 -15.24 10.59 5.40
C ASP A 35 -15.20 12.00 6.01
N SER A 36 -14.04 12.54 6.41
CA SER A 36 -13.93 13.97 6.71
C SER A 36 -12.50 14.49 6.80
N TYR A 37 -12.36 15.83 6.81
CA TYR A 37 -11.13 16.56 7.14
C TYR A 37 -10.74 16.38 8.64
N GLN A 38 -11.60 15.81 9.48
CA GLN A 38 -11.36 15.63 10.92
C GLN A 38 -10.39 14.46 11.19
N GLU A 39 -10.64 13.30 10.58
CA GLU A 39 -9.70 12.16 10.64
C GLU A 39 -8.33 12.50 10.02
N PHE A 40 -8.30 13.55 9.19
CA PHE A 40 -7.09 14.11 8.60
C PHE A 40 -6.17 14.77 9.64
N GLU A 41 -6.74 15.45 10.63
CA GLU A 41 -5.97 16.01 11.77
C GLU A 41 -5.62 14.94 12.79
N ASP A 42 -6.53 13.98 13.03
CA ASP A 42 -6.34 12.96 14.07
C ASP A 42 -5.17 12.01 13.77
N ARG A 43 -4.85 11.75 12.49
CA ARG A 43 -3.70 10.92 12.07
C ARG A 43 -2.41 11.73 11.84
N GLN A 44 -2.22 12.85 12.53
CA GLN A 44 -0.95 13.60 12.54
C GLN A 44 0.07 13.06 13.55
N THR A 45 -0.31 12.05 14.33
CA THR A 45 0.55 11.40 15.32
C THR A 45 1.02 10.03 14.84
N LEU A 46 2.10 9.53 15.44
CA LEU A 46 2.57 8.17 15.17
C LEU A 46 1.48 7.16 15.54
N PRO A 47 1.25 6.11 14.72
CA PRO A 47 0.30 5.07 15.07
C PRO A 47 0.65 4.43 16.43
N PRO A 48 -0.34 4.02 17.23
CA PRO A 48 -0.09 3.44 18.57
C PRO A 48 0.71 2.13 18.52
N PHE A 49 0.69 1.44 17.37
CA PHE A 49 1.45 0.23 17.11
C PHE A 49 2.79 0.49 16.42
N TYR A 50 3.21 1.75 16.24
CA TYR A 50 4.46 2.07 15.54
C TYR A 50 5.69 1.57 16.32
N ASP A 51 6.51 0.82 15.60
CA ASP A 51 7.80 0.28 16.05
C ASP A 51 8.84 0.75 15.03
N GLU A 52 9.74 1.64 15.46
CA GLU A 52 10.75 2.27 14.61
C GLU A 52 11.79 1.25 14.09
N GLU A 53 12.19 0.28 14.91
CA GLU A 53 13.17 -0.73 14.51
C GLU A 53 12.59 -1.63 13.43
N LYS A 54 11.34 -2.08 13.60
CA LYS A 54 10.64 -2.87 12.56
C LYS A 54 10.43 -2.05 11.30
N PHE A 55 10.12 -0.76 11.41
CA PHE A 55 9.94 0.09 10.24
C PHE A 55 11.24 0.21 9.43
N LYS A 56 12.37 0.47 10.10
CA LYS A 56 13.69 0.56 9.47
C LYS A 56 14.12 -0.77 8.85
N LYS A 57 13.92 -1.90 9.54
CA LYS A 57 14.15 -3.24 8.97
C LYS A 57 13.30 -3.51 7.72
N GLY A 58 12.07 -3.00 7.69
CA GLY A 58 11.21 -3.06 6.50
C GLY A 58 11.76 -2.27 5.32
N GLN A 59 12.39 -1.12 5.59
CA GLN A 59 13.10 -0.33 4.57
C GLN A 59 14.35 -1.08 4.08
N GLU A 60 15.14 -1.65 4.98
CA GLU A 60 16.31 -2.47 4.64
C GLU A 60 15.94 -3.68 3.80
N PHE A 61 14.83 -4.36 4.10
CA PHE A 61 14.32 -5.46 3.29
C PHE A 61 14.01 -5.02 1.85
N TYR A 62 13.41 -3.85 1.66
CA TYR A 62 13.22 -3.29 0.32
C TYR A 62 14.57 -3.08 -0.38
N HIS A 63 15.56 -2.47 0.30
CA HIS A 63 16.89 -2.20 -0.25
C HIS A 63 17.65 -3.46 -0.64
N LYS A 64 17.52 -4.52 0.15
CA LYS A 64 18.10 -5.85 -0.13
C LYS A 64 17.52 -6.48 -1.40
N HIS A 65 16.27 -6.16 -1.75
CA HIS A 65 15.52 -6.83 -2.82
C HIS A 65 14.93 -5.86 -3.87
N VAL A 66 15.54 -4.70 -4.10
CA VAL A 66 15.00 -3.61 -4.94
C VAL A 66 14.45 -4.07 -6.29
N LEU A 67 15.21 -4.85 -7.06
CA LEU A 67 14.77 -5.31 -8.37
C LEU A 67 13.51 -6.18 -8.27
N ALA A 68 13.53 -7.16 -7.37
CA ALA A 68 12.41 -8.06 -7.12
C ALA A 68 11.17 -7.29 -6.60
N MET A 69 11.39 -6.25 -5.81
CA MET A 69 10.35 -5.35 -5.33
C MET A 69 9.66 -4.59 -6.46
N PHE A 70 10.41 -4.11 -7.47
CA PHE A 70 9.80 -3.48 -8.64
C PHE A 70 9.01 -4.47 -9.49
N VAL A 71 9.51 -5.71 -9.66
CA VAL A 71 8.79 -6.78 -10.35
C VAL A 71 7.47 -7.12 -9.63
N ALA A 72 7.52 -7.29 -8.30
CA ALA A 72 6.32 -7.55 -7.49
C ALA A 72 5.28 -6.43 -7.64
N LYS A 73 5.71 -5.17 -7.60
CA LYS A 73 4.84 -4.00 -7.75
C LYS A 73 4.27 -3.84 -9.16
N LEU A 74 4.96 -4.33 -10.20
CA LEU A 74 4.42 -4.39 -11.56
C LEU A 74 3.21 -5.34 -11.63
N PHE A 75 3.31 -6.54 -11.04
CA PHE A 75 2.16 -7.44 -10.91
C PHE A 75 1.06 -6.85 -10.03
N GLY A 76 1.46 -6.16 -8.96
CA GLY A 76 0.58 -5.34 -8.14
C GLY A 76 -0.25 -4.35 -8.92
N LEU A 77 0.40 -3.57 -9.79
CA LEU A 77 -0.26 -2.59 -10.64
C LEU A 77 -1.31 -3.26 -11.55
N LEU A 78 -1.02 -4.43 -12.12
CA LEU A 78 -1.98 -5.18 -12.95
C LEU A 78 -3.23 -5.55 -12.15
N THR A 79 -3.08 -6.01 -10.90
CA THR A 79 -4.21 -6.30 -10.00
C THR A 79 -5.04 -5.04 -9.72
N VAL A 80 -4.37 -3.92 -9.43
CA VAL A 80 -5.00 -2.64 -9.10
C VAL A 80 -5.82 -2.11 -10.27
N ILE A 81 -5.26 -2.09 -11.49
CA ILE A 81 -5.99 -1.59 -12.67
C ILE A 81 -7.07 -2.55 -13.17
N SER A 82 -7.02 -3.82 -12.75
CA SER A 82 -8.09 -4.80 -13.03
C SER A 82 -9.29 -4.65 -12.09
N THR A 83 -9.18 -3.83 -11.05
CA THR A 83 -10.27 -3.56 -10.11
C THR A 83 -11.17 -2.44 -10.66
N PRO A 84 -12.45 -2.69 -11.00
CA PRO A 84 -13.28 -1.72 -11.72
C PRO A 84 -13.46 -0.38 -11.00
N THR A 85 -13.52 -0.39 -9.67
CA THR A 85 -13.70 0.82 -8.87
C THR A 85 -12.47 1.72 -8.87
N ILE A 86 -11.28 1.11 -8.78
CA ILE A 86 -10.01 1.82 -8.89
C ILE A 86 -9.80 2.33 -10.31
N LEU A 87 -10.05 1.48 -11.32
CA LEU A 87 -9.89 1.85 -12.72
C LEU A 87 -10.73 3.07 -13.09
N LYS A 88 -12.00 3.11 -12.66
CA LYS A 88 -12.89 4.27 -12.89
C LYS A 88 -12.26 5.57 -12.41
N ILE A 89 -11.72 5.61 -11.19
CA ILE A 89 -11.06 6.80 -10.64
C ILE A 89 -9.79 7.14 -11.43
N LEU A 90 -8.95 6.14 -11.74
CA LEU A 90 -7.73 6.36 -12.53
C LEU A 90 -8.05 6.94 -13.92
N THR A 91 -9.09 6.45 -14.60
CA THR A 91 -9.55 6.99 -15.89
C THR A 91 -10.12 8.40 -15.74
N PHE A 92 -10.92 8.65 -14.70
CA PHE A 92 -11.50 9.97 -14.41
C PHE A 92 -10.44 11.06 -14.21
N THR A 93 -9.33 10.75 -13.55
CA THR A 93 -8.27 11.76 -13.33
C THR A 93 -7.62 12.24 -14.63
N ASN A 94 -7.76 11.50 -15.73
CA ASN A 94 -7.14 11.78 -17.02
C ASN A 94 -5.60 11.88 -16.99
N MET A 95 -4.95 11.45 -15.90
CA MET A 95 -3.50 11.55 -15.68
C MET A 95 -2.71 10.48 -16.44
N SER A 96 -3.33 9.83 -17.43
CA SER A 96 -2.81 8.67 -18.11
C SER A 96 -3.45 8.40 -19.46
N SER A 97 -4.13 9.40 -20.01
CA SER A 97 -4.75 9.34 -21.33
C SER A 97 -3.76 9.43 -22.48
N THR A 98 -2.55 9.92 -22.20
CA THR A 98 -1.44 9.97 -23.17
C THR A 98 -0.19 9.29 -22.60
N PRO A 99 0.72 8.78 -23.45
CA PRO A 99 1.98 8.20 -22.99
C PRO A 99 2.78 9.11 -22.05
N LEU A 100 2.84 10.42 -22.34
CA LEU A 100 3.55 11.39 -21.50
C LEU A 100 2.90 11.58 -20.13
N THR A 101 1.57 11.70 -20.08
CA THR A 101 0.87 11.82 -18.79
C THR A 101 1.00 10.56 -17.95
N ALA A 102 0.90 9.38 -18.58
CA ALA A 102 1.10 8.09 -17.92
C ALA A 102 2.52 7.97 -17.36
N TYR A 103 3.55 8.31 -18.16
CA TYR A 103 4.94 8.35 -17.72
C TYR A 103 5.12 9.22 -16.47
N LYS A 104 4.59 10.45 -16.49
CA LYS A 104 4.68 11.38 -15.33
C LYS A 104 4.01 10.81 -14.09
N ARG A 105 2.84 10.17 -14.23
CA ARG A 105 2.13 9.55 -13.11
C ARG A 105 2.95 8.43 -12.49
N TYR A 106 3.44 7.49 -13.30
CA TYR A 106 4.20 6.36 -12.79
C TYR A 106 5.56 6.76 -12.22
N LEU A 107 6.21 7.76 -12.83
CA LEU A 107 7.44 8.34 -12.27
C LEU A 107 7.17 8.98 -10.90
N ALA A 108 6.04 9.69 -10.73
CA ALA A 108 5.66 10.23 -9.43
C ALA A 108 5.40 9.12 -8.39
N THR A 109 4.76 8.01 -8.78
CA THR A 109 4.59 6.84 -7.90
C THR A 109 5.93 6.26 -7.46
N VAL A 110 6.87 6.06 -8.39
CA VAL A 110 8.23 5.58 -8.10
C VAL A 110 8.97 6.56 -7.17
N TYR A 111 8.87 7.87 -7.43
CA TYR A 111 9.47 8.89 -6.58
C TYR A 111 8.96 8.81 -5.14
N HIS A 112 7.63 8.80 -4.94
CA HIS A 112 7.04 8.74 -3.61
C HIS A 112 7.45 7.46 -2.87
N MET A 113 7.47 6.33 -3.59
CA MET A 113 7.92 5.05 -3.05
C MET A 113 9.37 5.07 -2.58
N CYS A 114 10.31 5.57 -3.40
CA CYS A 114 11.70 5.70 -2.99
C CYS A 114 11.82 6.63 -1.78
N VAL A 115 11.10 7.76 -1.77
CA VAL A 115 11.07 8.63 -0.58
C VAL A 115 10.62 7.88 0.67
N TRP A 116 9.67 6.96 0.57
CA TRP A 116 9.20 6.15 1.70
C TRP A 116 10.19 5.09 2.19
N TYR A 117 11.06 4.60 1.32
CA TYR A 117 12.10 3.64 1.70
C TYR A 117 13.43 4.28 2.12
N ASP A 118 13.67 5.54 1.74
CA ASP A 118 14.98 6.19 1.87
C ASP A 118 15.06 7.20 3.02
N ASN A 119 13.97 7.42 3.75
CA ASN A 119 13.88 8.51 4.73
C ASN A 119 13.22 8.05 6.04
N ASP A 120 13.58 8.70 7.15
CA ASP A 120 12.98 8.42 8.46
C ASP A 120 11.47 8.69 8.47
N PHE A 121 10.71 7.82 9.13
CA PHE A 121 9.31 8.07 9.46
C PHE A 121 9.19 8.80 10.80
N LYS A 122 9.01 10.12 10.74
CA LYS A 122 8.75 11.00 11.89
C LYS A 122 7.90 12.18 11.43
N PRO A 123 7.00 12.73 12.28
CA PRO A 123 6.27 13.94 11.94
C PRO A 123 7.19 15.05 11.42
N GLY A 124 6.85 15.64 10.27
CA GLY A 124 7.65 16.68 9.60
C GLY A 124 8.86 16.16 8.82
N SER A 125 9.06 14.84 8.68
CA SER A 125 10.08 14.31 7.77
C SER A 125 9.65 14.38 6.31
N LYS A 126 10.63 14.25 5.41
CA LYS A 126 10.38 14.15 3.96
C LYS A 126 9.44 12.99 3.61
N LEU A 127 9.56 11.86 4.32
CA LEU A 127 8.66 10.73 4.17
C LEU A 127 7.24 11.11 4.56
N TRP A 128 7.08 11.70 5.75
CA TRP A 128 5.79 12.11 6.29
C TRP A 128 5.07 13.08 5.36
N ASP A 129 5.77 14.10 4.88
CA ASP A 129 5.25 15.08 3.93
C ASP A 129 4.87 14.44 2.59
N SER A 130 5.66 13.46 2.14
CA SER A 130 5.39 12.68 0.94
C SER A 130 4.09 11.88 1.09
N ILE A 131 3.86 11.20 2.22
CA ILE A 131 2.60 10.48 2.49
C ILE A 131 1.43 11.47 2.53
N ASN A 132 1.55 12.59 3.25
CA ASN A 132 0.49 13.60 3.34
C ASN A 132 0.13 14.16 1.97
N LYS A 133 1.11 14.38 1.09
CA LYS A 133 0.86 14.79 -0.29
C LYS A 133 0.08 13.75 -1.06
N VAL A 134 0.43 12.47 -0.96
CA VAL A 134 -0.31 11.38 -1.63
C VAL A 134 -1.73 11.24 -1.08
N LYS A 135 -1.90 11.31 0.24
CA LYS A 135 -3.20 11.33 0.91
C LYS A 135 -4.08 12.46 0.36
N MET A 136 -3.55 13.68 0.26
CA MET A 136 -4.28 14.82 -0.32
C MET A 136 -4.65 14.62 -1.80
N MET A 137 -3.78 13.99 -2.58
CA MET A 137 -4.09 13.64 -3.97
C MET A 137 -5.26 12.65 -4.04
N HIS A 138 -5.28 11.63 -3.18
CA HIS A 138 -6.39 10.68 -3.09
C HIS A 138 -7.70 11.35 -2.65
N CYS A 139 -7.70 12.14 -1.58
CA CYS A 139 -8.88 12.88 -1.12
C CYS A 139 -9.42 13.85 -2.20
N SER A 140 -8.53 14.55 -2.90
CA SER A 140 -8.91 15.43 -4.01
C SER A 140 -9.53 14.66 -5.16
N ALA A 141 -8.94 13.54 -5.57
CA ALA A 141 -9.47 12.70 -6.65
C ALA A 141 -10.83 12.10 -6.28
N SER A 142 -10.95 11.56 -5.06
CA SER A 142 -12.19 11.01 -4.50
C SER A 142 -13.31 12.05 -4.52
N ARG A 143 -13.06 13.24 -3.98
CA ARG A 143 -14.02 14.35 -3.94
C ARG A 143 -14.43 14.81 -5.33
N ARG A 144 -13.47 15.02 -6.25
CA ARG A 144 -13.78 15.46 -7.62
C ARG A 144 -14.60 14.43 -8.38
N HIS A 145 -14.29 13.14 -8.22
CA HIS A 145 -15.06 12.06 -8.85
C HIS A 145 -16.49 12.02 -8.30
N CYS A 146 -16.67 12.17 -7.00
CA CYS A 146 -17.99 12.24 -6.36
C CYS A 146 -18.83 13.43 -6.84
N VAL A 147 -18.24 14.62 -6.92
CA VAL A 147 -18.94 15.81 -7.45
C VAL A 147 -19.34 15.62 -8.92
N ALA A 148 -18.56 14.85 -9.68
CA ALA A 148 -18.88 14.49 -11.06
C ALA A 148 -19.89 13.34 -11.21
N GLY A 149 -20.56 12.90 -10.13
CA GLY A 149 -21.53 11.81 -10.13
C GLY A 149 -20.93 10.41 -10.03
N GLY A 150 -19.62 10.31 -9.80
CA GLY A 150 -18.93 9.06 -9.49
C GLY A 150 -18.99 8.68 -8.01
N GLN A 151 -18.36 7.58 -7.64
CA GLN A 151 -18.23 7.12 -6.25
C GLN A 151 -16.96 7.67 -5.57
N ARG A 152 -16.94 7.74 -4.24
CA ARG A 152 -15.71 8.01 -3.46
C ARG A 152 -14.75 6.82 -3.51
N ILE A 153 -13.48 7.06 -3.17
CA ILE A 153 -12.50 5.99 -2.91
C ILE A 153 -12.98 5.21 -1.67
N LEU A 154 -13.06 3.88 -1.79
CA LEU A 154 -13.46 3.01 -0.69
C LEU A 154 -12.25 2.53 0.11
N GLN A 155 -12.45 2.15 1.37
CA GLN A 155 -11.42 1.53 2.22
C GLN A 155 -10.82 0.28 1.56
N ARG A 156 -11.67 -0.56 0.93
CA ARG A 156 -11.20 -1.72 0.15
C ARG A 156 -10.27 -1.32 -1.00
N ASP A 157 -10.51 -0.18 -1.66
CA ASP A 157 -9.70 0.26 -2.80
C ASP A 157 -8.28 0.60 -2.32
N MET A 158 -8.16 1.18 -1.12
CA MET A 158 -6.88 1.40 -0.45
C MET A 158 -6.20 0.08 -0.05
N GLY A 159 -6.96 -0.87 0.53
CA GLY A 159 -6.46 -2.21 0.88
C GLY A 159 -5.93 -2.98 -0.33
N ILE A 160 -6.69 -3.02 -1.43
CA ILE A 160 -6.25 -3.64 -2.70
C ILE A 160 -5.01 -2.94 -3.26
N THR A 161 -4.97 -1.61 -3.20
CA THR A 161 -3.82 -0.84 -3.68
C THR A 161 -2.57 -1.15 -2.86
N GLN A 162 -2.68 -1.19 -1.53
CA GLN A 162 -1.59 -1.56 -0.64
C GLN A 162 -1.14 -3.01 -0.86
N PHE A 163 -2.07 -3.95 -1.02
CA PHE A 163 -1.76 -5.33 -1.41
C PHE A 163 -0.97 -5.36 -2.72
N GLY A 164 -1.31 -4.53 -3.71
CA GLY A 164 -0.52 -4.38 -4.92
C GLY A 164 0.93 -3.98 -4.67
N PHE A 165 1.20 -3.15 -3.65
CA PHE A 165 2.56 -2.71 -3.35
C PHE A 165 3.42 -3.72 -2.57
N MET A 166 2.81 -4.63 -1.81
CA MET A 166 3.53 -5.50 -0.87
C MET A 166 3.14 -6.98 -0.90
N GLY A 167 1.90 -7.30 -1.27
CA GLY A 167 1.33 -8.65 -1.17
C GLY A 167 2.07 -9.70 -2.00
N PHE A 168 2.47 -9.40 -3.24
CA PHE A 168 3.21 -10.36 -4.08
C PHE A 168 4.61 -10.68 -3.53
N ALA A 169 5.26 -9.71 -2.89
CA ALA A 169 6.56 -9.90 -2.25
C ALA A 169 6.45 -10.83 -1.03
N ILE A 170 5.31 -10.85 -0.34
CA ILE A 170 5.10 -11.66 0.87
C ILE A 170 4.52 -13.04 0.54
N LEU A 171 3.51 -13.10 -0.34
CA LEU A 171 2.79 -14.35 -0.64
C LEU A 171 3.54 -15.26 -1.61
N THR A 172 4.35 -14.68 -2.49
CA THR A 172 5.09 -15.40 -3.53
C THR A 172 6.50 -14.84 -3.76
N PRO A 173 7.33 -14.66 -2.71
CA PRO A 173 8.65 -14.02 -2.79
C PRO A 173 9.55 -14.64 -3.87
N GLU A 174 9.66 -15.97 -3.90
CA GLU A 174 10.52 -16.66 -4.87
C GLU A 174 10.10 -16.42 -6.32
N LYS A 175 8.80 -16.28 -6.59
CA LYS A 175 8.28 -16.03 -7.95
C LYS A 175 8.59 -14.64 -8.47
N VAL A 176 8.83 -13.69 -7.56
CA VAL A 176 9.21 -12.31 -7.91
C VAL A 176 10.71 -12.08 -7.76
N GLY A 177 11.49 -13.12 -7.43
CA GLY A 177 12.95 -13.06 -7.33
C GLY A 177 13.49 -12.72 -5.94
N ILE A 178 12.67 -12.77 -4.90
CA ILE A 178 13.10 -12.64 -3.51
C ILE A 178 13.53 -14.02 -3.01
N HIS A 179 14.80 -14.15 -2.64
CA HIS A 179 15.36 -15.37 -2.07
C HIS A 179 15.97 -15.08 -0.70
N ASN A 180 15.93 -16.07 0.19
CA ASN A 180 16.48 -15.97 1.55
C ASN A 180 15.90 -14.80 2.37
N ALA A 181 14.62 -14.49 2.17
CA ALA A 181 13.89 -13.58 3.06
C ALA A 181 13.69 -14.28 4.40
N THR A 182 14.10 -13.63 5.49
CA THR A 182 13.83 -14.15 6.83
C THR A 182 12.41 -13.80 7.26
N ARG A 183 11.90 -14.53 8.26
CA ARG A 183 10.60 -14.22 8.85
C ARG A 183 10.55 -12.81 9.41
N GLU A 184 11.60 -12.40 10.11
CA GLU A 184 11.71 -11.07 10.69
C GLU A 184 11.68 -9.98 9.61
N GLU A 185 12.39 -10.18 8.50
CA GLU A 185 12.37 -9.25 7.37
C GLU A 185 10.97 -9.09 6.77
N LEU A 186 10.24 -10.20 6.60
CA LEU A 186 8.87 -10.16 6.09
C LEU A 186 7.90 -9.47 7.05
N GLU A 187 7.97 -9.79 8.36
CA GLU A 187 7.16 -9.15 9.39
C GLU A 187 7.47 -7.65 9.51
N SER A 188 8.74 -7.25 9.40
CA SER A 188 9.16 -5.85 9.35
C SER A 188 8.64 -5.13 8.10
N PHE A 189 8.63 -5.80 6.94
CA PHE A 189 8.08 -5.23 5.71
C PHE A 189 6.55 -5.07 5.76
N ILE A 190 5.84 -6.03 6.36
CA ILE A 190 4.40 -5.92 6.65
C ILE A 190 4.14 -4.72 7.56
N HIS A 191 4.91 -4.60 8.65
CA HIS A 191 4.79 -3.52 9.61
C HIS A 191 4.99 -2.14 8.96
N LEU A 192 6.03 -1.99 8.12
CA LEU A 192 6.25 -0.78 7.33
C LEU A 192 5.02 -0.40 6.53
N TRP A 193 4.43 -1.36 5.80
CA TRP A 193 3.26 -1.06 4.96
C TRP A 193 2.01 -0.79 5.78
N ARG A 194 1.76 -1.51 6.87
CA ARG A 194 0.65 -1.24 7.81
C ARG A 194 0.70 0.20 8.31
N VAL A 195 1.88 0.68 8.72
CA VAL A 195 2.10 2.07 9.15
C VAL A 195 1.80 3.07 8.02
N ILE A 196 2.33 2.83 6.81
CA ILE A 196 2.08 3.71 5.64
C ILE A 196 0.59 3.76 5.30
N GLY A 197 -0.09 2.61 5.25
CA GLY A 197 -1.52 2.52 4.94
C GLY A 197 -2.36 3.26 5.97
N TYR A 198 -2.05 3.07 7.26
CA TYR A 198 -2.74 3.72 8.36
C TYR A 198 -2.64 5.25 8.27
N ILE A 199 -1.45 5.83 8.10
CA ILE A 199 -1.31 7.30 7.99
C ILE A 199 -1.98 7.84 6.72
N MET A 200 -1.93 7.07 5.63
CA MET A 200 -2.55 7.43 4.36
C MET A 200 -4.09 7.40 4.40
N GLY A 201 -4.69 6.92 5.49
CA GLY A 201 -6.14 6.99 5.76
C GLY A 201 -6.88 5.65 5.66
N ALA A 202 -6.17 4.55 5.43
CA ALA A 202 -6.80 3.24 5.47
C ALA A 202 -7.05 2.80 6.93
N ASP A 203 -8.22 2.26 7.24
CA ASP A 203 -8.44 1.72 8.59
C ASP A 203 -7.56 0.50 8.82
N ASP A 204 -7.11 0.35 10.07
CA ASP A 204 -6.15 -0.68 10.46
C ASP A 204 -6.61 -2.09 10.04
N LYS A 205 -7.90 -2.38 10.14
CA LYS A 205 -8.51 -3.65 9.71
C LYS A 205 -8.39 -3.99 8.21
N TYR A 206 -8.12 -3.01 7.33
CA TYR A 206 -7.87 -3.28 5.91
C TYR A 206 -6.39 -3.40 5.56
N VAL A 207 -5.50 -3.05 6.50
CA VAL A 207 -4.04 -2.97 6.28
C VAL A 207 -3.23 -3.83 7.25
N SER A 208 -3.92 -4.51 8.17
CA SER A 208 -3.37 -5.52 9.09
C SER A 208 -3.40 -6.87 8.39
N ILE A 209 -2.37 -7.15 7.60
CA ILE A 209 -2.18 -8.41 6.87
C ILE A 209 -1.21 -9.30 7.63
#